data_AF-W2RXD0-F1
#
_entry.id   AF-W2RXD0-F1
#
_cell.length_a   1.000
_cell.length_b   1.000
_cell.length_c   1.000
_cell.angle_alpha   90.00
_cell.angle_beta   90.00
_cell.angle_gamma   90.00
#
_symmetry.space_group_name_H-M   'P 1'
#
loop_
_entity.id
_entity.type
_entity.pdbx_description
1 polymer ?
#
loop_
_entity_poly.entity_id
_entity_poly.type
_entity_poly.pdbx_seq_one_letter_code
_entity_poly.pdbx_strand_id
1 'polypeptide(L)'
;MSIFGRVRGRLSGVQADQDPHSWHFPNKYSISSSTSRATVIPNPVDLRNAFVPDATTHAPHKTALIYPDSSHAAVHLCLLECFRNLRTKAIKLDIQSYKPPAYAQDASPDESFAEESLPESLHWDLLVQLAVTRFTTWWKNLPQVFDHAIAYGQRGGAIRDEIQLPVNYLPPLDVLLVWYSLILDEQEYSRVSHQACDTRLSMLCFPWPAIRDAIDRDTMTFELPRPAEILFSTISEQAPDILTYLDAPPAYAESNESPFAIDLVLQVHQQEAFIDASHQALWIRSPTLTGSLQRAALDYVGALTSGRLGSLTQDEIPFGIHLIWRTHRLFPAQYLNHCSNAGFDTADSASDLKVIHSSETAQSSSSFRSDSSGCQICICWICESIRDNKPEWKYDSVTRSYDTEIIAQTSPEQLLQIKDDVGFYRAAESNRRQGLPLPTRPLTSKEKNAEKLEARKQKELGQLPGLNEYIEVLPNGKKKYRISRAVRASYGHS
;
A
#
# COMPACT_ATOMS: atom_id res chain seq x y z
N MET A 1 -19.65 -32.92 34.33
CA MET A 1 -19.95 -31.99 35.45
C MET A 1 -19.64 -30.58 34.99
N SER A 2 -20.58 -29.67 35.24
CA SER A 2 -20.71 -28.34 34.64
C SER A 2 -20.16 -27.26 35.59
N ILE A 3 -19.21 -26.43 35.13
CA ILE A 3 -18.75 -25.23 35.88
C ILE A 3 -18.53 -24.00 34.96
N PHE A 4 -19.20 -23.90 33.81
CA PHE A 4 -19.12 -22.70 32.94
C PHE A 4 -20.45 -21.93 32.84
N GLY A 5 -21.34 -22.08 33.82
CA GLY A 5 -22.73 -21.60 33.74
C GLY A 5 -23.08 -20.28 34.46
N ARG A 6 -22.17 -19.58 35.13
CA ARG A 6 -22.55 -18.42 35.98
C ARG A 6 -21.57 -17.23 35.95
N VAL A 7 -21.44 -16.56 34.81
CA VAL A 7 -21.05 -15.12 34.76
C VAL A 7 -21.85 -14.34 33.69
N ARG A 8 -22.94 -14.90 33.15
CA ARG A 8 -23.58 -14.39 31.92
C ARG A 8 -24.70 -13.35 32.12
N GLY A 9 -24.70 -12.58 33.21
CA GLY A 9 -25.91 -11.82 33.60
C GLY A 9 -25.76 -10.39 34.13
N ARG A 10 -24.59 -9.73 34.04
CA ARG A 10 -24.42 -8.39 34.67
C ARG A 10 -23.64 -7.32 33.90
N LEU A 11 -23.37 -7.51 32.60
CA LEU A 11 -22.56 -6.56 31.83
C LEU A 11 -23.34 -5.72 30.78
N SER A 12 -24.66 -5.87 30.67
CA SER A 12 -25.42 -5.22 29.59
C SER A 12 -25.75 -3.73 29.81
N GLY A 13 -25.43 -3.14 30.97
CA GLY A 13 -25.81 -1.76 31.31
C GLY A 13 -24.67 -0.76 31.48
N VAL A 14 -23.40 -1.18 31.42
CA VAL A 14 -22.24 -0.34 31.83
C VAL A 14 -21.26 -0.08 30.67
N GLN A 15 -21.51 -0.58 29.46
CA GLN A 15 -20.52 -0.55 28.37
C GLN A 15 -20.68 0.60 27.36
N ALA A 16 -21.85 1.24 27.27
CA ALA A 16 -22.07 2.33 26.30
C ALA A 16 -21.33 3.63 26.66
N ASP A 17 -21.06 3.85 27.95
CA ASP A 17 -20.42 5.09 28.45
C ASP A 17 -18.88 5.02 28.45
N GLN A 18 -18.30 3.88 28.06
CA GLN A 18 -16.84 3.70 28.07
C GLN A 18 -16.23 4.02 26.70
N ASP A 19 -15.34 5.02 26.66
CA ASP A 19 -14.55 5.39 25.47
C ASP A 19 -13.93 4.15 24.81
N PRO A 20 -14.22 3.87 23.52
CA PRO A 20 -13.66 2.73 22.81
C PRO A 20 -12.14 2.63 22.84
N HIS A 21 -11.43 3.75 22.93
CA HIS A 21 -9.96 3.76 23.02
C HIS A 21 -9.44 3.31 24.38
N SER A 22 -10.30 3.24 25.40
CA SER A 22 -9.97 2.75 26.74
C SER A 22 -10.27 1.25 26.93
N TRP A 23 -10.71 0.55 25.88
CA TRP A 23 -11.02 -0.87 25.97
C TRP A 23 -9.79 -1.71 26.33
N HIS A 24 -9.98 -2.64 27.25
CA HIS A 24 -8.98 -3.64 27.60
C HIS A 24 -9.13 -4.88 26.71
N PHE A 25 -8.02 -5.36 26.17
CA PHE A 25 -7.98 -6.52 25.30
C PHE A 25 -7.43 -7.73 26.06
N PRO A 26 -7.87 -8.96 25.72
CA PRO A 26 -7.30 -10.18 26.29
C PRO A 26 -5.78 -10.23 26.04
N ASN A 27 -5.00 -10.47 27.09
CA ASN A 27 -3.53 -10.55 27.00
C ASN A 27 -3.02 -11.91 26.50
N LYS A 28 -3.90 -12.89 26.26
CA LYS A 28 -3.50 -14.28 25.93
C LYS A 28 -4.38 -14.86 24.84
N TYR A 29 -3.75 -15.20 23.71
CA TYR A 29 -4.32 -16.02 22.64
C TYR A 29 -3.49 -17.30 22.51
N SER A 30 -4.12 -18.42 22.14
CA SER A 30 -3.43 -19.71 22.05
C SER A 30 -2.46 -19.73 20.87
N ILE A 31 -1.24 -20.22 21.09
CA ILE A 31 -0.18 -20.27 20.08
C ILE A 31 -0.22 -21.60 19.29
N SER A 32 -0.85 -22.65 19.85
CA SER A 32 -1.00 -23.94 19.16
C SER A 32 -2.23 -24.70 19.64
N SER A 33 -3.20 -24.95 18.76
CA SER A 33 -4.09 -26.11 18.88
C SER A 33 -3.99 -26.95 17.61
N SER A 34 -4.11 -28.27 17.71
CA SER A 34 -4.09 -29.19 16.56
C SER A 34 -5.25 -28.95 15.57
N THR A 35 -6.19 -28.07 15.92
CA THR A 35 -7.40 -27.76 15.16
C THR A 35 -7.45 -26.33 14.63
N SER A 36 -6.49 -25.46 14.98
CA SER A 36 -6.46 -24.06 14.55
C SER A 36 -5.61 -23.88 13.28
N ARG A 37 -6.13 -23.09 12.33
CA ARG A 37 -5.41 -22.72 11.10
C ARG A 37 -4.30 -21.73 11.45
N ALA A 38 -3.16 -21.84 10.76
CA ALA A 38 -2.09 -20.86 10.88
C ALA A 38 -2.60 -19.46 10.53
N THR A 39 -2.23 -18.48 11.34
CA THR A 39 -2.60 -17.07 11.13
C THR A 39 -1.76 -16.47 10.03
N VAL A 40 -2.42 -15.91 9.01
CA VAL A 40 -1.78 -15.25 7.88
C VAL A 40 -2.33 -13.84 7.78
N ILE A 41 -1.49 -12.83 8.03
CA ILE A 41 -1.85 -11.41 8.04
C ILE A 41 -0.74 -10.65 7.31
N PRO A 42 -1.01 -9.87 6.26
CA PRO A 42 -2.32 -9.72 5.59
C PRO A 42 -2.79 -11.01 4.92
N ASN A 43 -4.09 -11.16 4.71
CA ASN A 43 -4.64 -12.29 3.99
C ASN A 43 -4.24 -12.16 2.49
N PRO A 44 -3.63 -13.18 1.86
CA PRO A 44 -3.23 -13.13 0.45
C PRO A 44 -4.37 -12.78 -0.51
N VAL A 45 -5.62 -13.08 -0.14
CA VAL A 45 -6.80 -12.74 -0.93
C VAL A 45 -6.99 -11.24 -1.09
N ASP A 46 -6.61 -10.44 -0.09
CA ASP A 46 -6.75 -8.97 -0.12
C ASP A 46 -5.80 -8.31 -1.11
N LEU A 47 -4.71 -9.00 -1.47
CA LEU A 47 -3.66 -8.50 -2.37
C LEU A 47 -3.81 -9.02 -3.81
N ARG A 48 -4.65 -10.03 -4.02
CA ARG A 48 -4.62 -10.84 -5.24
C ARG A 48 -5.02 -10.07 -6.50
N ASN A 49 -5.90 -9.07 -6.40
CA ASN A 49 -6.48 -8.38 -7.56
C ASN A 49 -5.68 -7.13 -7.99
N ALA A 50 -4.47 -6.94 -7.48
CA ALA A 50 -3.61 -5.81 -7.86
C ALA A 50 -3.03 -6.01 -9.28
N PHE A 51 -3.90 -6.02 -10.28
CA PHE A 51 -3.58 -6.14 -11.71
C PHE A 51 -3.97 -4.87 -12.45
N VAL A 52 -3.23 -4.54 -13.51
CA VAL A 52 -3.62 -3.46 -14.42
C VAL A 52 -4.63 -4.00 -15.41
N PRO A 53 -5.79 -3.34 -15.60
CA PRO A 53 -6.72 -3.72 -16.66
C PRO A 53 -6.14 -3.41 -18.04
N ASP A 54 -6.48 -4.26 -19.00
CA ASP A 54 -6.11 -4.12 -20.41
C ASP A 54 -6.68 -2.81 -21.00
N ALA A 55 -5.96 -2.19 -21.94
CA ALA A 55 -6.30 -0.89 -22.53
C ALA A 55 -7.69 -0.88 -23.19
N THR A 56 -8.26 -2.04 -23.50
CA THR A 56 -9.59 -2.22 -24.10
C THR A 56 -10.74 -2.30 -23.09
N THR A 57 -10.47 -2.19 -21.78
CA THR A 57 -11.51 -2.27 -20.75
C THR A 57 -12.30 -0.96 -20.71
N HIS A 58 -13.23 -0.78 -21.66
CA HIS A 58 -14.16 0.34 -21.65
C HIS A 58 -15.02 0.28 -20.37
N ALA A 59 -14.95 1.34 -19.55
CA ALA A 59 -15.79 1.46 -18.38
C ALA A 59 -17.27 1.52 -18.76
N PRO A 60 -18.12 0.62 -18.25
CA PRO A 60 -19.55 0.83 -18.30
C PRO A 60 -19.88 1.90 -17.24
N HIS A 61 -20.31 3.07 -17.72
CA HIS A 61 -20.85 4.20 -16.95
C HIS A 61 -19.85 5.12 -16.23
N LYS A 62 -20.20 6.42 -16.24
CA LYS A 62 -19.45 7.60 -15.76
C LYS A 62 -19.10 7.63 -14.25
N THR A 63 -19.35 6.56 -13.48
CA THR A 63 -19.40 6.65 -12.00
C THR A 63 -18.62 5.58 -11.24
N ALA A 64 -17.96 4.62 -11.89
CA ALA A 64 -17.12 3.65 -11.20
C ALA A 64 -15.65 3.85 -11.59
N LEU A 65 -14.80 4.20 -10.62
CA LEU A 65 -13.36 4.02 -10.78
C LEU A 65 -13.11 2.52 -10.94
N ILE A 66 -12.66 2.09 -12.12
CA ILE A 66 -12.18 0.71 -12.33
C ILE A 66 -10.90 0.50 -11.53
N TYR A 67 -10.14 1.57 -11.31
CA TYR A 67 -8.84 1.59 -10.66
C TYR A 67 -8.65 2.90 -9.88
N PRO A 68 -7.86 2.89 -8.80
CA PRO A 68 -7.29 1.70 -8.16
C PRO A 68 -8.34 0.92 -7.35
N ASP A 69 -8.30 -0.42 -7.44
CA ASP A 69 -9.05 -1.30 -6.52
C ASP A 69 -8.38 -1.37 -5.13
N SER A 70 -9.12 -1.84 -4.12
CA SER A 70 -8.65 -2.10 -2.76
C SER A 70 -7.38 -2.98 -2.73
N SER A 71 -7.23 -3.95 -3.63
CA SER A 71 -5.99 -4.74 -3.70
C SER A 71 -4.77 -3.92 -4.08
N HIS A 72 -4.90 -2.91 -4.95
CA HIS A 72 -3.80 -2.00 -5.27
C HIS A 72 -3.37 -1.20 -4.05
N ALA A 73 -4.34 -0.63 -3.33
CA ALA A 73 -4.06 0.11 -2.10
C ALA A 73 -3.47 -0.79 -1.00
N ALA A 74 -3.88 -2.06 -0.91
CA ALA A 74 -3.27 -3.02 0.02
C ALA A 74 -1.81 -3.34 -0.32
N VAL A 75 -1.48 -3.54 -1.60
CA VAL A 75 -0.08 -3.71 -2.05
C VAL A 75 0.71 -2.42 -1.82
N HIS A 76 0.11 -1.25 -2.05
CA HIS A 76 0.72 0.04 -1.75
C HIS A 76 1.07 0.17 -0.27
N LEU A 77 0.17 -0.21 0.65
CA LEU A 77 0.48 -0.25 2.09
C LEU A 77 1.65 -1.19 2.41
N CYS A 78 1.77 -2.35 1.74
CA CYS A 78 2.92 -3.25 1.90
C CYS A 78 4.22 -2.57 1.46
N LEU A 79 4.19 -1.87 0.32
CA LEU A 79 5.36 -1.16 -0.21
C LEU A 79 5.78 0.01 0.69
N LEU A 80 4.83 0.75 1.26
CA LEU A 80 5.11 1.82 2.23
C LEU A 80 5.83 1.27 3.47
N GLU A 81 5.44 0.10 3.97
CA GLU A 81 6.18 -0.58 5.04
C GLU A 81 7.60 -0.99 4.61
N CYS A 82 7.78 -1.42 3.35
CA CYS A 82 9.11 -1.72 2.81
C CYS A 82 10.01 -0.47 2.79
N PHE A 83 9.49 0.67 2.33
CA PHE A 83 10.22 1.95 2.34
C PHE A 83 10.56 2.41 3.76
N ARG A 84 9.62 2.27 4.70
CA ARG A 84 9.90 2.56 6.11
C ARG A 84 10.99 1.64 6.68
N ASN A 85 10.95 0.36 6.33
CA ASN A 85 11.95 -0.61 6.77
C ASN A 85 13.33 -0.30 6.18
N LEU A 86 13.41 0.19 4.93
CA LEU A 86 14.63 0.70 4.32
C LEU A 86 15.22 1.86 5.15
N ARG A 87 14.41 2.88 5.47
CA ARG A 87 14.82 4.00 6.32
C ARG A 87 15.29 3.56 7.71
N THR A 88 14.56 2.64 8.35
CA THR A 88 14.92 2.11 9.67
C THR A 88 16.22 1.30 9.62
N LYS A 89 16.48 0.55 8.54
CA LYS A 89 17.74 -0.17 8.35
C LYS A 89 18.90 0.80 8.12
N ALA A 90 18.70 1.87 7.37
CA ALA A 90 19.71 2.90 7.15
C ALA A 90 20.20 3.51 8.48
N ILE A 91 19.28 3.82 9.39
CA ILE A 91 19.60 4.35 10.73
C ILE A 91 20.41 3.35 11.57
N LYS A 92 20.14 2.05 11.42
CA LYS A 92 20.80 0.98 12.21
C LYS A 92 22.19 0.61 11.70
N LEU A 93 22.53 1.00 10.49
CA LEU A 93 23.85 0.73 9.94
C LEU A 93 24.76 1.86 10.37
N ASP A 94 25.82 1.50 11.07
CA ASP A 94 26.92 2.39 11.38
C ASP A 94 27.63 2.68 10.05
N ILE A 95 27.16 3.70 9.30
CA ILE A 95 27.79 4.14 8.06
C ILE A 95 29.09 4.83 8.46
N GLN A 96 30.05 4.02 8.86
CA GLN A 96 31.39 4.45 9.18
C GLN A 96 32.04 4.89 7.87
N SER A 97 32.28 6.19 7.73
CA SER A 97 33.24 6.78 6.78
C SER A 97 32.87 6.97 5.29
N TYR A 98 31.63 7.30 4.92
CA TYR A 98 31.42 7.97 3.62
C TYR A 98 31.59 9.49 3.76
N LYS A 99 32.82 10.00 3.59
CA LYS A 99 33.03 11.39 3.16
C LYS A 99 32.95 11.40 1.63
N PRO A 100 32.09 12.21 0.99
CA PRO A 100 32.21 12.45 -0.44
C PRO A 100 33.65 12.95 -0.72
N PRO A 101 34.29 12.56 -1.83
CA PRO A 101 35.67 12.94 -2.11
C PRO A 101 35.74 14.46 -2.31
N ALA A 102 35.97 15.20 -1.23
CA ALA A 102 36.36 16.59 -1.30
C ALA A 102 37.78 16.62 -1.84
N TYR A 103 37.93 16.94 -3.12
CA TYR A 103 39.19 17.47 -3.66
C TYR A 103 39.41 18.87 -3.08
N ALA A 104 39.61 18.94 -1.77
CA ALA A 104 40.20 20.09 -1.12
C ALA A 104 41.68 20.06 -1.47
N GLN A 105 42.07 20.96 -2.37
CA GLN A 105 43.46 21.39 -2.46
C GLN A 105 43.85 21.87 -1.05
N ASP A 106 44.91 21.28 -0.51
CA ASP A 106 45.58 21.62 0.75
C ASP A 106 44.91 21.11 2.05
N ALA A 107 45.19 19.85 2.41
CA ALA A 107 45.02 19.36 3.79
C ALA A 107 46.40 19.00 4.40
N SER A 108 46.73 19.64 5.52
CA SER A 108 47.94 19.42 6.32
C SER A 108 47.90 18.08 7.09
N PRO A 109 49.06 17.47 7.43
CA PRO A 109 49.14 16.07 7.84
C PRO A 109 48.98 15.80 9.35
N ASP A 110 48.30 16.66 10.11
CA ASP A 110 48.12 16.46 11.57
C ASP A 110 46.69 16.80 12.02
N GLU A 111 45.74 15.91 11.78
CA GLU A 111 44.52 15.84 12.61
C GLU A 111 44.26 14.37 13.00
N SER A 112 44.31 14.10 14.30
CA SER A 112 43.94 12.83 14.90
C SER A 112 42.48 12.51 14.59
N PHE A 113 42.25 11.44 13.84
CA PHE A 113 40.93 10.95 13.46
C PHE A 113 40.17 10.41 14.68
N ALA A 114 39.33 11.25 15.29
CA ALA A 114 38.27 10.76 16.16
C ALA A 114 37.14 10.21 15.28
N GLU A 115 36.90 8.90 15.39
CA GLU A 115 35.74 8.19 14.82
C GLU A 115 34.46 8.69 15.47
N GLU A 116 33.83 9.72 14.90
CA GLU A 116 32.48 10.14 15.28
C GLU A 116 31.46 9.56 14.30
N SER A 117 30.61 8.65 14.80
CA SER A 117 29.42 8.16 14.11
C SER A 117 28.56 9.33 13.64
N LEU A 118 28.07 9.27 12.39
CA LEU A 118 27.18 10.31 11.87
C LEU A 118 25.83 10.28 12.62
N PRO A 119 25.21 11.45 12.85
CA PRO A 119 23.82 11.56 13.31
C PRO A 119 22.84 10.79 12.41
N GLU A 120 21.79 10.20 13.02
CA GLU A 120 20.80 9.35 12.33
C GLU A 120 20.14 10.00 11.12
N SER A 121 19.92 11.32 11.15
CA SER A 121 19.35 12.08 10.03
C SER A 121 20.27 12.07 8.80
N LEU A 122 21.59 12.18 9.02
CA LEU A 122 22.57 12.22 7.93
C LEU A 122 22.75 10.86 7.24
N HIS A 123 22.50 9.75 7.95
CA HIS A 123 22.50 8.42 7.34
C HIS A 123 21.40 8.26 6.29
N TRP A 124 20.20 8.74 6.62
CA TRP A 124 19.09 8.69 5.69
C TRP A 124 19.30 9.62 4.51
N ASP A 125 19.73 10.86 4.75
CA ASP A 125 20.00 11.84 3.70
C ASP A 125 21.03 11.31 2.68
N LEU A 126 22.12 10.70 3.17
CA LEU A 126 23.12 10.08 2.30
C LEU A 126 22.53 8.93 1.48
N LEU A 127 21.75 8.05 2.10
CA LEU A 127 21.10 6.95 1.38
C LEU A 127 20.20 7.48 0.27
N VAL A 128 19.39 8.51 0.55
CA VAL A 128 18.51 9.14 -0.45
C VAL A 128 19.34 9.75 -1.60
N GLN A 129 20.43 10.45 -1.31
CA GLN A 129 21.33 10.98 -2.35
C GLN A 129 21.87 9.87 -3.25
N LEU A 130 22.32 8.75 -2.66
CA LEU A 130 22.82 7.61 -3.43
C LEU A 130 21.71 6.92 -4.24
N ALA A 131 20.52 6.79 -3.66
CA ALA A 131 19.35 6.26 -4.34
C ALA A 131 19.00 7.10 -5.58
N VAL A 132 19.07 8.43 -5.48
CA VAL A 132 18.84 9.35 -6.62
C VAL A 132 19.91 9.18 -7.71
N THR A 133 21.18 9.03 -7.34
CA THR A 133 22.27 8.74 -8.31
C THR A 133 22.06 7.40 -9.01
N ARG A 134 21.73 6.34 -8.26
CA ARG A 134 21.43 5.00 -8.79
C ARG A 134 20.20 5.02 -9.69
N PHE A 135 19.15 5.72 -9.27
CA PHE A 135 17.93 5.91 -10.05
C PHE A 135 18.20 6.66 -11.36
N THR A 136 18.99 7.72 -11.34
CA THR A 136 19.33 8.48 -12.56
C THR A 136 20.05 7.61 -13.58
N THR A 137 20.94 6.73 -13.11
CA THR A 137 21.66 5.75 -13.96
C THR A 137 20.70 4.72 -14.54
N TRP A 138 19.82 4.17 -13.70
CA TRP A 138 18.78 3.22 -14.12
C TRP A 138 17.81 3.84 -15.15
N TRP A 139 17.34 5.07 -14.90
CA TRP A 139 16.42 5.80 -15.77
C TRP A 139 16.99 6.02 -17.18
N LYS A 140 18.27 6.40 -17.28
CA LYS A 140 18.97 6.57 -18.57
C LYS A 140 19.03 5.27 -19.38
N ASN A 141 19.04 4.11 -18.72
CA ASN A 141 19.07 2.79 -19.35
C ASN A 141 17.68 2.14 -19.50
N LEU A 142 16.61 2.79 -19.03
CA LEU A 142 15.25 2.26 -19.07
C LEU A 142 14.76 1.87 -20.48
N PRO A 143 15.10 2.61 -21.57
CA PRO A 143 14.78 2.15 -22.93
C PRO A 143 15.39 0.78 -23.27
N GLN A 144 16.61 0.49 -22.82
CA GLN A 144 17.27 -0.80 -23.03
C GLN A 144 16.59 -1.91 -22.23
N VAL A 145 16.11 -1.60 -21.02
CA VAL A 145 15.32 -2.52 -20.19
C VAL A 145 14.04 -2.93 -20.94
N PHE A 146 13.35 -1.98 -21.56
CA PHE A 146 12.18 -2.27 -22.38
C PHE A 146 12.51 -3.15 -23.58
N ASP A 147 13.58 -2.83 -24.31
CA ASP A 147 13.97 -3.59 -25.50
C ASP A 147 14.37 -5.03 -25.12
N HIS A 148 15.08 -5.20 -24.00
CA HIS A 148 15.41 -6.51 -23.43
C HIS A 148 14.16 -7.29 -23.02
N ALA A 149 13.19 -6.64 -22.37
CA ALA A 149 11.92 -7.27 -21.98
C ALA A 149 11.10 -7.72 -23.19
N ILE A 150 11.06 -6.91 -24.24
CA ILE A 150 10.34 -7.25 -25.49
C ILE A 150 11.05 -8.41 -26.22
N ALA A 151 12.39 -8.37 -26.30
CA ALA A 151 13.17 -9.38 -27.01
C ALA A 151 13.11 -10.76 -26.33
N TYR A 152 13.14 -10.80 -25.00
CA TYR A 152 13.23 -12.05 -24.24
C TYR A 152 11.94 -12.44 -23.50
N GLY A 153 10.85 -11.66 -23.65
CA GLY A 153 9.55 -11.89 -23.01
C GLY A 153 8.77 -13.14 -23.46
N GLN A 154 9.37 -14.06 -24.22
CA GLN A 154 8.75 -15.31 -24.65
C GLN A 154 8.71 -16.35 -23.52
N ARG A 155 7.82 -16.11 -22.53
CA ARG A 155 7.07 -17.05 -21.66
C ARG A 155 6.48 -16.27 -20.45
N GLY A 156 5.62 -15.28 -20.71
CA GLY A 156 4.66 -14.76 -19.71
C GLY A 156 4.78 -13.28 -19.33
N GLY A 157 4.54 -12.36 -20.27
CA GLY A 157 4.35 -10.94 -19.99
C GLY A 157 5.14 -10.06 -20.95
N ALA A 158 4.61 -9.83 -22.14
CA ALA A 158 5.19 -8.86 -23.07
C ALA A 158 4.73 -7.46 -22.65
N ILE A 159 5.67 -6.49 -22.58
CA ILE A 159 5.40 -5.05 -22.39
C ILE A 159 4.43 -4.48 -23.47
N ARG A 160 4.20 -5.24 -24.55
CA ARG A 160 3.35 -4.83 -25.67
C ARG A 160 1.86 -4.75 -25.32
N ASP A 161 1.38 -5.59 -24.39
CA ASP A 161 -0.02 -5.58 -23.94
C ASP A 161 -0.15 -5.18 -22.45
N GLU A 162 0.90 -5.39 -21.65
CA GLU A 162 0.95 -5.02 -20.24
C GLU A 162 1.90 -3.83 -20.04
N ILE A 163 1.36 -2.66 -19.70
CA ILE A 163 2.16 -1.43 -19.58
C ILE A 163 2.86 -1.35 -18.20
N GLN A 164 3.58 -2.41 -17.82
CA GLN A 164 4.29 -2.53 -16.56
C GLN A 164 5.59 -3.31 -16.71
N LEU A 165 6.50 -3.11 -15.76
CA LEU A 165 7.69 -3.95 -15.64
C LEU A 165 7.33 -5.30 -15.00
N PRO A 166 7.68 -6.44 -15.63
CA PRO A 166 7.56 -7.74 -15.00
C PRO A 166 8.56 -7.90 -13.85
N VAL A 167 8.31 -8.87 -12.96
CA VAL A 167 9.06 -9.07 -11.71
C VAL A 167 10.58 -9.20 -11.89
N ASN A 168 11.02 -9.79 -13.00
CA ASN A 168 12.45 -9.95 -13.34
C ASN A 168 13.14 -8.67 -13.84
N TYR A 169 12.41 -7.56 -13.96
CA TYR A 169 12.88 -6.27 -14.46
C TYR A 169 12.66 -5.15 -13.44
N LEU A 170 12.23 -5.48 -12.22
CA LEU A 170 12.10 -4.51 -11.15
C LEU A 170 13.47 -3.90 -10.80
N PRO A 171 13.54 -2.61 -10.46
CA PRO A 171 14.73 -2.04 -9.86
C PRO A 171 14.83 -2.39 -8.36
N PRO A 172 16.01 -2.20 -7.74
CA PRO A 172 16.19 -2.24 -6.28
C PRO A 172 15.22 -1.32 -5.52
N LEU A 173 14.97 -1.62 -4.24
CA LEU A 173 13.96 -0.94 -3.42
C LEU A 173 14.18 0.58 -3.29
N ASP A 174 15.43 1.02 -3.16
CA ASP A 174 15.78 2.44 -3.07
C ASP A 174 15.57 3.18 -4.41
N VAL A 175 15.90 2.54 -5.53
CA VAL A 175 15.62 3.05 -6.88
C VAL A 175 14.10 3.09 -7.12
N LEU A 176 13.37 2.08 -6.64
CA LEU A 176 11.91 2.02 -6.68
C LEU A 176 11.27 3.14 -5.83
N LEU A 177 11.88 3.52 -4.70
CA LEU A 177 11.44 4.66 -3.88
C LEU A 177 11.57 5.99 -4.62
N VAL A 178 12.69 6.22 -5.31
CA VAL A 178 12.87 7.44 -6.11
C VAL A 178 11.88 7.46 -7.28
N TRP A 179 11.69 6.32 -7.96
CA TRP A 179 10.69 6.22 -9.03
C TRP A 179 9.29 6.51 -8.50
N TYR A 180 8.90 5.92 -7.37
CA TYR A 180 7.63 6.16 -6.68
C TYR A 180 7.40 7.65 -6.39
N SER A 181 8.42 8.36 -5.90
CA SER A 181 8.32 9.80 -5.62
C SER A 181 8.18 10.61 -6.90
N LEU A 182 8.94 10.28 -7.95
CA LEU A 182 8.88 10.97 -9.24
C LEU A 182 7.52 10.80 -9.94
N ILE A 183 6.97 9.58 -10.00
CA ILE A 183 5.68 9.34 -10.69
C ILE A 183 4.49 10.02 -9.97
N LEU A 184 4.66 10.36 -8.69
CA LEU A 184 3.74 11.19 -7.92
C LEU A 184 3.97 12.69 -8.14
N ASP A 185 4.93 13.11 -8.95
CA ASP A 185 4.96 14.44 -9.56
C ASP A 185 4.52 14.28 -11.02
N GLU A 186 3.23 14.47 -11.27
CA GLU A 186 2.60 14.24 -12.57
C GLU A 186 3.19 15.13 -13.67
N GLN A 187 3.50 16.39 -13.34
CA GLN A 187 4.04 17.35 -14.30
C GLN A 187 5.45 16.96 -14.68
N GLU A 188 6.30 16.66 -13.69
CA GLU A 188 7.66 16.25 -13.96
C GLU A 188 7.71 14.90 -14.65
N TYR A 189 6.97 13.89 -14.18
CA TYR A 189 6.95 12.56 -14.80
C TYR A 189 6.51 12.62 -16.27
N SER A 190 5.48 13.42 -16.57
CA SER A 190 5.04 13.67 -17.94
C SER A 190 6.14 14.38 -18.75
N ARG A 191 6.74 15.44 -18.20
CA ARG A 191 7.82 16.21 -18.85
C ARG A 191 9.02 15.34 -19.22
N VAL A 192 9.51 14.51 -18.29
CA VAL A 192 10.67 13.63 -18.56
C VAL A 192 10.33 12.48 -19.50
N SER A 193 9.10 11.97 -19.45
CA SER A 193 8.62 10.96 -20.41
C SER A 193 8.58 11.52 -21.83
N HIS A 194 8.10 12.77 -21.99
CA HIS A 194 8.11 13.47 -23.27
C HIS A 194 9.52 13.81 -23.76
N GLN A 195 10.41 14.26 -22.87
CA GLN A 195 11.80 14.58 -23.21
C GLN A 195 12.59 13.36 -23.69
N ALA A 196 12.31 12.18 -23.13
CA ALA A 196 12.92 10.92 -23.57
C ALA A 196 12.46 10.47 -24.98
N CYS A 197 11.44 11.12 -25.56
CA CYS A 197 10.83 10.75 -26.84
C CYS A 197 10.36 9.29 -26.91
N ASP A 198 10.07 8.66 -25.76
CA ASP A 198 9.62 7.27 -25.64
C ASP A 198 8.20 7.23 -25.07
N THR A 199 7.22 6.96 -25.95
CA THR A 199 5.79 6.90 -25.58
C THR A 199 5.47 5.76 -24.60
N ARG A 200 6.39 4.79 -24.41
CA ARG A 200 6.24 3.73 -23.42
C ARG A 200 6.30 4.28 -22.00
N LEU A 201 7.12 5.30 -21.76
CA LEU A 201 7.31 5.89 -20.42
C LEU A 201 6.06 6.61 -19.91
N SER A 202 5.38 7.36 -20.78
CA SER A 202 4.13 8.05 -20.44
C SER A 202 2.99 7.09 -20.11
N MET A 203 3.05 5.88 -20.66
CA MET A 203 2.05 4.85 -20.43
C MET A 203 2.43 3.92 -19.26
N LEU A 204 3.71 3.90 -18.85
CA LEU A 204 4.26 3.01 -17.82
C LEU A 204 3.52 3.16 -16.49
N CYS A 205 2.74 2.13 -16.15
CA CYS A 205 2.08 2.02 -14.86
C CYS A 205 3.06 1.51 -13.82
N PHE A 206 2.87 1.90 -12.57
CA PHE A 206 3.65 1.39 -11.46
C PHE A 206 3.39 -0.13 -11.29
N PRO A 207 4.42 -1.00 -11.18
CA PRO A 207 4.31 -2.44 -11.45
C PRO A 207 3.75 -3.26 -10.28
N TRP A 208 2.48 -3.02 -9.91
CA TRP A 208 1.83 -3.62 -8.73
C TRP A 208 1.87 -5.16 -8.64
N PRO A 209 1.59 -5.94 -9.71
CA PRO A 209 1.66 -7.39 -9.63
C PRO A 209 3.08 -7.87 -9.29
N ALA A 210 4.08 -7.29 -9.94
CA ALA A 210 5.48 -7.62 -9.74
C ALA A 210 5.94 -7.24 -8.33
N ILE A 211 5.56 -6.06 -7.85
CA ILE A 211 5.87 -5.60 -6.48
C ILE A 211 5.22 -6.52 -5.44
N ARG A 212 3.94 -6.87 -5.62
CA ARG A 212 3.24 -7.81 -4.74
C ARG A 212 3.99 -9.15 -4.64
N ASP A 213 4.50 -9.65 -5.76
CA ASP A 213 5.17 -10.94 -5.83
C ASP A 213 6.62 -10.88 -5.29
N ALA A 214 7.21 -9.68 -5.22
CA ALA A 214 8.54 -9.43 -4.67
C ALA A 214 8.54 -9.09 -3.16
N ILE A 215 7.38 -8.89 -2.51
CA ILE A 215 7.30 -8.53 -1.09
C ILE A 215 7.00 -9.77 -0.23
N ASP A 216 7.86 -10.04 0.75
CA ASP A 216 7.53 -10.91 1.87
C ASP A 216 6.48 -10.22 2.75
N ARG A 217 5.28 -10.81 2.81
CA ARG A 217 4.12 -10.24 3.52
C ARG A 217 4.22 -10.35 5.04
N ASP A 218 5.05 -11.25 5.55
CA ASP A 218 5.21 -11.45 6.99
C ASP A 218 6.20 -10.45 7.56
N THR A 219 7.31 -10.20 6.88
CA THR A 219 8.38 -9.28 7.31
C THR A 219 8.27 -7.88 6.70
N MET A 220 7.47 -7.70 5.64
CA MET A 220 7.47 -6.49 4.79
C MET A 220 8.88 -6.18 4.26
N THR A 221 9.57 -7.20 3.76
CA THR A 221 10.85 -7.07 3.06
C THR A 221 10.65 -7.23 1.57
N PHE A 222 11.21 -6.30 0.81
CA PHE A 222 11.28 -6.41 -0.65
C PHE A 222 12.47 -7.28 -1.05
N GLU A 223 12.20 -8.38 -1.73
CA GLU A 223 13.17 -9.35 -2.21
C GLU A 223 13.31 -9.20 -3.72
N LEU A 224 14.40 -8.57 -4.16
CA LEU A 224 14.66 -8.39 -5.58
C LEU A 224 15.00 -9.76 -6.20
N PRO A 225 14.28 -10.22 -7.24
CA PRO A 225 14.59 -11.50 -7.86
C PRO A 225 16.00 -11.50 -8.47
N ARG A 226 16.68 -12.66 -8.41
CA ARG A 226 18.03 -12.80 -8.95
C ARG A 226 18.19 -12.34 -10.42
N PRO A 227 17.25 -12.59 -11.34
CA PRO A 227 17.33 -12.04 -12.69
C PRO A 227 17.32 -10.50 -12.73
N ALA A 228 16.52 -9.86 -11.86
CA ALA A 228 16.42 -8.42 -11.75
C ALA A 228 17.70 -7.81 -11.15
N GLU A 229 18.30 -8.46 -10.15
CA GLU A 229 19.62 -8.09 -9.61
C GLU A 229 20.69 -8.10 -10.71
N ILE A 230 20.78 -9.18 -11.48
CA ILE A 230 21.77 -9.34 -12.56
C ILE A 230 21.55 -8.27 -13.63
N LEU A 231 20.28 -8.06 -14.04
CA LEU A 231 19.94 -7.04 -15.02
C LEU A 231 20.36 -5.66 -14.53
N PHE A 232 19.99 -5.27 -13.30
CA PHE A 232 20.35 -3.99 -12.72
C PHE A 232 21.86 -3.79 -12.74
N SER A 233 22.64 -4.73 -12.20
CA SER A 233 24.11 -4.62 -12.21
C SER A 233 24.71 -4.57 -13.60
N THR A 234 24.10 -5.23 -14.59
CA THR A 234 24.60 -5.22 -15.97
C THR A 234 24.36 -3.87 -16.65
N ILE A 235 23.20 -3.24 -16.43
CA ILE A 235 22.84 -1.98 -17.10
C ILE A 235 23.36 -0.73 -16.39
N SER A 236 23.60 -0.81 -15.08
CA SER A 236 24.05 0.34 -14.28
C SER A 236 25.50 0.25 -13.84
N GLU A 237 26.12 -0.93 -13.91
CA GLU A 237 27.42 -1.23 -13.29
C GLU A 237 27.43 -1.00 -11.76
N GLN A 238 26.25 -1.00 -11.13
CA GLN A 238 26.09 -0.78 -9.70
C GLN A 238 25.66 -2.06 -8.97
N ALA A 239 26.09 -2.20 -7.71
CA ALA A 239 25.56 -3.25 -6.83
C ALA A 239 24.04 -3.10 -6.68
N PRO A 240 23.25 -4.18 -6.61
CA PRO A 240 21.80 -4.12 -6.48
C PRO A 240 21.36 -3.76 -5.05
N ASP A 241 22.12 -4.16 -4.04
CA ASP A 241 21.92 -3.73 -2.67
C ASP A 241 22.63 -2.37 -2.42
N ILE A 242 21.88 -1.39 -1.92
CA ILE A 242 22.40 -0.05 -1.65
C ILE A 242 23.49 -0.05 -0.57
N LEU A 243 23.43 -1.01 0.35
CA LEU A 243 24.41 -1.11 1.43
C LEU A 243 25.73 -1.68 0.91
N THR A 244 25.66 -2.71 0.06
CA THR A 244 26.83 -3.20 -0.68
C THR A 244 27.41 -2.11 -1.60
N TYR A 245 26.56 -1.24 -2.17
CA TYR A 245 26.99 -0.12 -3.00
C TYR A 245 27.79 0.95 -2.20
N LEU A 246 27.41 1.20 -0.95
CA LEU A 246 28.11 2.11 -0.04
C LEU A 246 29.55 1.68 0.24
N ASP A 247 29.81 0.37 0.35
CA ASP A 247 31.13 -0.17 0.66
C ASP A 247 32.13 -0.07 -0.51
N ALA A 248 31.64 0.03 -1.75
CA ALA A 248 32.46 0.11 -2.96
C ALA A 248 31.80 0.96 -4.07
N PRO A 249 31.70 2.29 -3.87
CA PRO A 249 31.11 3.18 -4.86
C PRO A 249 32.03 3.27 -6.09
N PRO A 250 31.52 3.11 -7.32
CA PRO A 250 32.36 3.16 -8.52
C PRO A 250 32.97 4.55 -8.71
N ALA A 251 34.25 4.58 -9.12
CA ALA A 251 35.07 5.80 -9.23
C ALA A 251 34.56 6.87 -10.20
N TYR A 252 33.49 6.59 -10.97
CA TYR A 252 32.94 7.45 -12.02
C TYR A 252 31.42 7.65 -11.92
N ALA A 253 30.80 7.46 -10.75
CA ALA A 253 29.34 7.55 -10.59
C ALA A 253 28.75 8.98 -10.74
N GLU A 254 29.56 10.00 -11.01
CA GLU A 254 29.09 11.36 -11.20
C GLU A 254 28.65 11.59 -12.65
N SER A 255 27.37 11.32 -12.93
CA SER A 255 26.75 11.87 -14.13
C SER A 255 26.31 13.30 -13.85
N ASN A 256 27.10 14.28 -14.32
CA ASN A 256 26.94 15.72 -14.03
C ASN A 256 25.68 16.39 -14.60
N GLU A 257 24.75 15.64 -15.21
CA GLU A 257 23.48 16.19 -15.68
C GLU A 257 22.33 15.23 -15.33
N SER A 258 21.51 15.69 -14.39
CA SER A 258 20.21 15.11 -14.05
C SER A 258 19.21 15.48 -15.14
N PRO A 259 18.45 14.53 -15.71
CA PRO A 259 17.39 14.85 -16.68
C PRO A 259 16.16 15.51 -16.02
N PHE A 260 16.14 15.58 -14.69
CA PHE A 260 15.01 16.05 -13.89
C PHE A 260 15.16 17.56 -13.58
N ALA A 261 14.06 18.30 -13.71
CA ALA A 261 13.96 19.72 -13.41
C ALA A 261 13.61 19.99 -11.94
N ILE A 262 13.24 18.95 -11.20
CA ILE A 262 12.94 18.99 -9.77
C ILE A 262 14.05 18.32 -8.96
N ASP A 263 14.14 18.68 -7.69
CA ASP A 263 15.03 18.03 -6.73
C ASP A 263 14.41 16.69 -6.28
N LEU A 264 14.93 15.58 -6.83
CA LEU A 264 14.47 14.24 -6.49
C LEU A 264 14.76 13.84 -5.04
N VAL A 265 15.80 14.41 -4.41
CA VAL A 265 16.10 14.17 -2.99
C VAL A 265 14.96 14.76 -2.16
N LEU A 266 14.60 16.02 -2.44
CA LEU A 266 13.46 16.67 -1.80
C LEU A 266 12.15 15.91 -2.04
N GLN A 267 11.91 15.43 -3.26
CA GLN A 267 10.72 14.63 -3.58
C GLN A 267 10.61 13.36 -2.75
N VAL A 268 11.73 12.68 -2.48
CA VAL A 268 11.72 11.49 -1.60
C VAL A 268 11.39 11.89 -0.16
N HIS A 269 12.00 12.96 0.36
CA HIS A 269 11.72 13.44 1.72
C HIS A 269 10.25 13.85 1.92
N GLN A 270 9.61 14.42 0.89
CA GLN A 270 8.19 14.78 0.92
C GLN A 270 7.26 13.57 1.15
N GLN A 271 7.72 12.34 0.89
CA GLN A 271 6.90 11.14 1.08
C GLN A 271 6.97 10.59 2.51
N GLU A 272 7.91 11.05 3.33
CA GLU A 272 8.17 10.49 4.67
C GLU A 272 6.97 10.62 5.60
N ALA A 273 6.37 11.81 5.71
CA ALA A 273 5.23 12.03 6.59
C ALA A 273 4.05 11.11 6.24
N PHE A 274 3.85 10.84 4.95
CA PHE A 274 2.82 9.91 4.49
C PHE A 274 3.16 8.44 4.81
N ILE A 275 4.43 8.04 4.65
CA ILE A 275 4.93 6.71 5.04
C ILE A 275 4.75 6.51 6.56
N ASP A 276 5.10 7.50 7.37
CA ASP A 276 4.97 7.45 8.82
C ASP A 276 3.50 7.40 9.26
N ALA A 277 2.62 8.18 8.63
CA ALA A 277 1.17 8.11 8.85
C ALA A 277 0.60 6.74 8.48
N SER A 278 1.05 6.15 7.36
CA SER A 278 0.67 4.79 6.95
C SER A 278 1.08 3.76 8.00
N HIS A 279 2.30 3.87 8.52
CA HIS A 279 2.78 2.97 9.57
C HIS A 279 2.05 3.17 10.91
N GLN A 280 1.69 4.41 11.26
CA GLN A 280 0.94 4.70 12.46
C GLN A 280 -0.48 4.10 12.40
N ALA A 281 -1.14 4.17 11.24
CA ALA A 281 -2.44 3.55 11.01
C ALA A 281 -2.34 2.02 10.92
N LEU A 282 -1.26 1.51 10.32
CA LEU A 282 -0.94 0.09 10.13
C LEU A 282 -2.11 -0.74 9.58
N TRP A 283 -2.87 -0.18 8.64
CA TRP A 283 -4.07 -0.83 8.09
C TRP A 283 -3.78 -2.20 7.44
N ILE A 284 -2.59 -2.40 6.86
CA ILE A 284 -2.20 -3.69 6.26
C ILE A 284 -2.16 -4.84 7.26
N ARG A 285 -2.07 -4.53 8.56
CA ARG A 285 -2.11 -5.51 9.65
C ARG A 285 -3.40 -5.44 10.46
N SER A 286 -4.39 -4.67 10.02
CA SER A 286 -5.63 -4.51 10.77
C SER A 286 -6.65 -5.61 10.43
N PRO A 287 -7.59 -5.91 11.34
CA PRO A 287 -8.73 -6.79 11.03
C PRO A 287 -9.71 -6.18 10.01
N THR A 288 -9.55 -4.90 9.68
CA THR A 288 -10.50 -4.11 8.89
C THR A 288 -9.96 -3.69 7.54
N LEU A 289 -8.78 -4.18 7.14
CA LEU A 289 -8.07 -3.79 5.91
C LEU A 289 -9.02 -3.58 4.73
N THR A 290 -9.79 -4.60 4.37
CA THR A 290 -10.74 -4.56 3.25
C THR A 290 -11.80 -3.47 3.43
N GLY A 291 -12.41 -3.37 4.62
CA GLY A 291 -13.47 -2.39 4.90
C GLY A 291 -12.96 -0.95 4.90
N SER A 292 -11.78 -0.73 5.49
CA SER A 292 -11.10 0.57 5.53
C SER A 292 -10.75 1.05 4.12
N LEU A 293 -10.17 0.18 3.29
CA LEU A 293 -9.81 0.52 1.92
C LEU A 293 -11.03 0.76 1.03
N GLN A 294 -12.10 -0.02 1.18
CA GLN A 294 -13.34 0.17 0.44
C GLN A 294 -14.01 1.52 0.76
N ARG A 295 -14.09 1.89 2.05
CA ARG A 295 -14.60 3.20 2.46
C ARG A 295 -13.73 4.33 1.90
N ALA A 296 -12.41 4.23 2.06
CA ALA A 296 -11.48 5.21 1.52
C ALA A 296 -11.63 5.39 0.00
N ALA A 297 -11.86 4.30 -0.75
CA ALA A 297 -12.09 4.37 -2.19
C ALA A 297 -13.40 5.09 -2.54
N LEU A 298 -14.48 4.82 -1.80
CA LEU A 298 -15.75 5.52 -1.99
C LEU A 298 -15.64 7.01 -1.65
N ASP A 299 -14.97 7.34 -0.55
CA ASP A 299 -14.74 8.73 -0.13
C ASP A 299 -13.89 9.48 -1.16
N TYR A 300 -12.87 8.82 -1.73
CA TYR A 300 -12.06 9.36 -2.82
C TYR A 300 -12.89 9.64 -4.08
N VAL A 301 -13.73 8.69 -4.53
CA VAL A 301 -14.65 8.90 -5.67
C VAL A 301 -15.56 10.10 -5.41
N GLY A 302 -16.09 10.21 -4.19
CA GLY A 302 -16.94 11.34 -3.77
C GLY A 302 -16.20 12.67 -3.82
N ALA A 303 -14.97 12.74 -3.28
CA ALA A 303 -14.13 13.93 -3.26
C ALA A 303 -13.73 14.37 -4.68
N LEU A 304 -13.40 13.41 -5.54
CA LEU A 304 -13.03 13.63 -6.93
C LEU A 304 -14.21 14.16 -7.76
N THR A 305 -15.38 13.51 -7.65
CA THR A 305 -16.61 13.93 -8.36
C THR A 305 -17.09 15.32 -7.91
N SER A 306 -16.83 15.67 -6.65
CA SER A 306 -17.20 16.97 -6.09
C SER A 306 -16.19 18.08 -6.38
N GLY A 307 -15.08 17.80 -7.09
CA GLY A 307 -14.01 18.75 -7.36
C GLY A 307 -13.24 19.23 -6.11
N ARG A 308 -13.43 18.56 -4.97
CA ARG A 308 -12.87 19.00 -3.68
C ARG A 308 -11.38 18.73 -3.56
N LEU A 309 -10.88 17.74 -4.29
CA LEU A 309 -9.50 17.28 -4.17
C LEU A 309 -8.48 18.34 -4.59
N GLY A 310 -8.79 19.16 -5.60
CA GLY A 310 -7.89 20.23 -6.07
C GLY A 310 -7.88 21.49 -5.22
N SER A 311 -8.74 21.58 -4.21
CA SER A 311 -8.84 22.74 -3.31
C SER A 311 -8.24 22.48 -1.92
N LEU A 312 -7.76 21.25 -1.66
CA LEU A 312 -7.23 20.85 -0.37
C LEU A 312 -5.71 20.81 -0.42
N THR A 313 -5.09 21.34 0.63
CA THR A 313 -3.66 21.10 0.87
C THR A 313 -3.44 19.64 1.27
N GLN A 314 -2.23 19.12 1.05
CA GLN A 314 -1.94 17.71 1.30
C GLN A 314 -2.18 17.27 2.76
N ASP A 315 -2.00 18.18 3.72
CA ASP A 315 -2.21 17.93 5.15
C ASP A 315 -3.69 17.89 5.55
N GLU A 316 -4.58 18.46 4.73
CA GLU A 316 -6.03 18.45 4.95
C GLU A 316 -6.70 17.18 4.43
N ILE A 317 -6.04 16.45 3.52
CA ILE A 317 -6.60 15.26 2.89
C ILE A 317 -6.57 14.09 3.90
N PRO A 318 -7.73 13.50 4.24
CA PRO A 318 -7.78 12.33 5.11
C PRO A 318 -6.91 11.20 4.57
N PHE A 319 -6.15 10.54 5.46
CA PHE A 319 -5.19 9.49 5.10
C PHE A 319 -5.72 8.46 4.10
N GLY A 320 -6.93 7.94 4.32
CA GLY A 320 -7.55 6.97 3.41
C GLY A 320 -7.75 7.52 2.00
N ILE A 321 -8.30 8.73 1.88
CA ILE A 321 -8.49 9.40 0.58
C ILE A 321 -7.12 9.64 -0.08
N HIS A 322 -6.14 10.11 0.70
CA HIS A 322 -4.79 10.38 0.22
C HIS A 322 -4.10 9.11 -0.29
N LEU A 323 -4.25 7.97 0.41
CA LEU A 323 -3.75 6.66 -0.03
C LEU A 323 -4.33 6.25 -1.38
N ILE A 324 -5.66 6.32 -1.55
CA ILE A 324 -6.31 5.95 -2.81
C ILE A 324 -5.90 6.91 -3.92
N TRP A 325 -5.86 8.21 -3.64
CA TRP A 325 -5.44 9.21 -4.61
C TRP A 325 -4.02 8.98 -5.11
N ARG A 326 -3.04 8.80 -4.21
CA ARG A 326 -1.67 8.47 -4.58
C ARG A 326 -1.60 7.16 -5.36
N THR A 327 -2.39 6.15 -4.97
CA THR A 327 -2.47 4.88 -5.72
C THR A 327 -3.01 5.11 -7.14
N HIS A 328 -3.94 6.03 -7.35
CA HIS A 328 -4.47 6.35 -8.68
C HIS A 328 -3.43 7.07 -9.55
N ARG A 329 -2.65 8.00 -8.98
CA ARG A 329 -1.58 8.73 -9.68
C ARG A 329 -0.45 7.82 -10.18
N LEU A 330 -0.31 6.63 -9.59
CA LEU A 330 0.61 5.57 -10.04
C LEU A 330 0.16 4.86 -11.33
N PHE A 331 -0.91 5.35 -11.96
CA PHE A 331 -1.37 5.00 -13.31
C PHE A 331 -1.44 6.28 -14.16
N PRO A 332 -0.30 6.83 -14.62
CA PRO A 332 -0.22 8.22 -15.11
C PRO A 332 -1.19 8.51 -16.26
N ALA A 333 -1.19 7.67 -17.29
CA ALA A 333 -2.08 7.83 -18.44
C ALA A 333 -3.56 7.78 -18.05
N GLN A 334 -3.92 6.87 -17.14
CA GLN A 334 -5.29 6.68 -16.70
C GLN A 334 -5.76 7.82 -15.79
N TYR A 335 -4.89 8.28 -14.89
CA TYR A 335 -5.14 9.42 -14.02
C TYR A 335 -5.36 10.70 -14.84
N LEU A 336 -4.46 10.99 -15.80
CA LEU A 336 -4.58 12.13 -16.71
C LEU A 336 -5.88 12.10 -17.54
N ASN A 337 -6.21 10.93 -18.10
CA ASN A 337 -7.46 10.73 -18.83
C ASN A 337 -8.68 10.99 -17.94
N HIS A 338 -8.63 10.58 -16.67
CA HIS A 338 -9.71 10.83 -15.73
C HIS A 338 -9.82 12.32 -15.40
N CYS A 339 -8.71 13.00 -15.08
CA CYS A 339 -8.68 14.44 -14.81
C CYS A 339 -9.24 15.25 -15.98
N SER A 340 -8.83 14.92 -17.21
CA SER A 340 -9.33 15.57 -18.43
C SER A 340 -10.84 15.37 -18.63
N ASN A 341 -11.35 14.16 -18.38
CA ASN A 341 -12.79 13.86 -18.47
C ASN A 341 -13.61 14.52 -17.34
N ALA A 342 -13.00 14.77 -16.18
CA ALA A 342 -13.62 15.42 -15.04
C ALA A 342 -13.56 16.96 -15.11
N GLY A 343 -12.87 17.54 -16.11
CA GLY A 343 -12.68 18.99 -16.23
C GLY A 343 -11.72 19.57 -15.19
N PHE A 344 -10.77 18.76 -14.71
CA PHE A 344 -9.76 19.16 -13.73
C PHE A 344 -8.52 19.70 -14.46
N ASP A 345 -8.16 20.97 -14.24
CA ASP A 345 -6.91 21.54 -14.73
C ASP A 345 -5.74 21.05 -13.85
N THR A 346 -4.93 20.13 -14.37
CA THR A 346 -3.73 19.60 -13.71
C THR A 346 -2.59 20.63 -13.57
N ALA A 347 -2.77 21.83 -14.12
CA ALA A 347 -1.81 22.93 -14.04
C ALA A 347 -1.78 23.57 -12.64
N ASP A 348 -2.92 23.64 -11.94
CA ASP A 348 -3.04 24.39 -10.66
C ASP A 348 -2.65 23.57 -9.42
N SER A 349 -2.70 22.23 -9.46
CA SER A 349 -2.33 21.42 -8.27
C SER A 349 -0.82 21.35 -7.98
N ALA A 350 0.03 21.93 -8.82
CA ALA A 350 1.48 22.00 -8.60
C ALA A 350 1.93 23.29 -7.90
N SER A 351 1.08 24.30 -7.74
CA SER A 351 1.45 25.49 -6.95
C SER A 351 1.71 25.14 -5.48
N ASP A 352 1.16 24.02 -5.00
CA ASP A 352 1.27 23.60 -3.60
C ASP A 352 2.55 22.80 -3.29
N LEU A 353 3.32 22.42 -4.32
CA LEU A 353 4.65 21.82 -4.15
C LEU A 353 5.78 22.88 -4.16
N LYS A 354 5.46 24.15 -4.43
CA LYS A 354 6.39 25.27 -4.23
C LYS A 354 6.19 25.89 -2.85
N VAL A 355 7.00 25.43 -1.89
CA VAL A 355 7.58 26.23 -0.79
C VAL A 355 6.61 27.19 -0.06
N ILE A 356 6.20 26.85 1.16
CA ILE A 356 5.87 27.86 2.18
C ILE A 356 6.99 27.88 3.23
N HIS A 357 7.97 28.76 3.00
CA HIS A 357 8.72 29.39 4.07
C HIS A 357 7.92 30.61 4.55
N SER A 358 7.68 30.66 5.86
CA SER A 358 7.16 31.75 6.69
C SER A 358 6.89 33.12 6.05
N SER A 359 5.63 33.56 6.06
CA SER A 359 5.26 34.89 6.59
C SER A 359 3.77 34.98 6.88
N GLU A 360 3.45 35.54 8.04
CA GLU A 360 2.13 35.97 8.47
C GLU A 360 1.39 36.77 7.39
N THR A 361 0.13 36.44 7.10
CA THR A 361 -1.05 37.34 7.17
C THR A 361 -2.29 36.56 6.74
N ALA A 362 -3.35 36.70 7.54
CA ALA A 362 -4.61 35.98 7.45
C ALA A 362 -5.52 36.44 6.29
N GLN A 363 -6.53 35.59 6.05
CA GLN A 363 -7.85 35.83 5.45
C GLN A 363 -8.02 35.47 3.97
N SER A 364 -8.51 34.24 3.73
CA SER A 364 -9.67 34.07 2.84
C SER A 364 -10.46 32.81 3.22
N SER A 365 -11.72 33.06 3.54
CA SER A 365 -12.77 32.10 3.84
C SER A 365 -13.17 31.30 2.60
N SER A 366 -13.05 29.98 2.65
CA SER A 366 -13.87 29.09 1.82
C SER A 366 -14.31 27.87 2.63
N SER A 367 -15.63 27.75 2.74
CA SER A 367 -16.31 26.89 3.69
C SER A 367 -16.30 25.45 3.20
N PHE A 368 -15.49 24.62 3.85
CA PHE A 368 -15.77 23.21 3.97
C PHE A 368 -17.13 23.08 4.69
N ARG A 369 -18.18 22.68 3.99
CA ARG A 369 -19.28 21.99 4.67
C ARG A 369 -18.84 20.54 4.90
N SER A 370 -17.87 20.37 5.79
CA SER A 370 -18.03 19.33 6.81
C SER A 370 -19.26 19.73 7.60
N ASP A 371 -19.96 18.77 8.19
CA ASP A 371 -20.71 19.11 9.39
C ASP A 371 -19.81 19.97 10.28
N SER A 372 -20.32 21.14 10.64
CA SER A 372 -19.65 22.30 11.22
C SER A 372 -18.82 21.99 12.48
N SER A 373 -17.68 21.34 12.31
CA SER A 373 -16.70 21.02 13.35
C SER A 373 -15.39 20.60 12.65
N GLY A 374 -14.25 21.17 13.06
CA GLY A 374 -12.91 20.73 12.64
C GLY A 374 -12.53 19.36 13.21
N CYS A 375 -13.43 18.39 13.08
CA CYS A 375 -13.32 17.04 13.60
C CYS A 375 -12.34 16.22 12.74
N GLN A 376 -11.24 15.79 13.33
CA GLN A 376 -10.34 14.82 12.70
C GLN A 376 -10.84 13.40 13.00
N ILE A 377 -11.34 12.72 11.98
CA ILE A 377 -11.94 11.39 12.15
C ILE A 377 -10.84 10.37 12.46
N CYS A 378 -10.91 9.73 13.62
CA CYS A 378 -9.94 8.70 14.04
C CYS A 378 -10.02 7.47 13.13
N ILE A 379 -8.86 7.00 12.64
CA ILE A 379 -8.71 5.86 11.72
C ILE A 379 -8.06 4.62 12.38
N CYS A 380 -8.02 4.57 13.72
CA CYS A 380 -7.44 3.44 14.44
C CYS A 380 -8.26 2.16 14.22
N TRP A 381 -7.65 0.99 14.47
CA TRP A 381 -8.30 -0.30 14.24
C TRP A 381 -9.61 -0.48 15.01
N ILE A 382 -9.77 0.16 16.17
CA ILE A 382 -11.01 0.11 16.95
C ILE A 382 -12.11 0.87 16.22
N CYS A 383 -11.86 2.13 15.85
CA CYS A 383 -12.85 2.95 15.15
C CYS A 383 -13.20 2.39 13.77
N GLU A 384 -12.21 1.88 13.04
CA GLU A 384 -12.46 1.20 11.76
C GLU A 384 -13.29 -0.06 11.93
N SER A 385 -13.09 -0.82 13.01
CA SER A 385 -13.88 -2.04 13.28
C SER A 385 -15.31 -1.73 13.67
N ILE A 386 -15.54 -0.60 14.34
CA ILE A 386 -16.89 -0.09 14.61
C ILE A 386 -17.53 0.36 13.29
N ARG A 387 -16.82 1.09 12.43
CA ARG A 387 -17.32 1.53 11.10
C ARG A 387 -17.69 0.40 10.17
N ASP A 388 -17.01 -0.73 10.23
CA ASP A 388 -17.39 -1.94 9.48
C ASP A 388 -18.82 -2.42 9.80
N ASN A 389 -19.33 -2.11 11.00
CA ASN A 389 -20.67 -2.48 11.45
C ASN A 389 -21.65 -1.29 11.48
N LYS A 390 -21.14 -0.09 11.70
CA LYS A 390 -21.87 1.18 11.88
C LYS A 390 -21.20 2.28 11.04
N PRO A 391 -21.47 2.36 9.73
CA PRO A 391 -20.79 3.31 8.83
C PRO A 391 -20.88 4.78 9.25
N GLU A 392 -21.94 5.13 9.97
CA GLU A 392 -22.18 6.46 10.55
C GLU A 392 -21.24 6.82 11.71
N TRP A 393 -20.48 5.86 12.24
CA TRP A 393 -19.58 6.06 13.37
C TRP A 393 -18.48 7.09 13.07
N LYS A 394 -18.46 8.16 13.87
CA LYS A 394 -17.41 9.18 13.87
C LYS A 394 -16.87 9.34 15.29
N TYR A 395 -15.55 9.37 15.39
CA TYR A 395 -14.83 9.66 16.63
C TYR A 395 -13.80 10.74 16.30
N ASP A 396 -13.88 11.88 16.99
CA ASP A 396 -12.92 12.96 16.84
C ASP A 396 -11.65 12.65 17.63
N SER A 397 -10.52 12.44 16.95
CA SER A 397 -9.24 12.13 17.60
C SER A 397 -8.71 13.28 18.44
N VAL A 398 -9.10 14.54 18.14
CA VAL A 398 -8.60 15.73 18.84
C VAL A 398 -9.41 15.98 20.10
N THR A 399 -10.74 16.10 19.96
CA THR A 399 -11.62 16.41 21.09
C THR A 399 -12.03 15.18 21.90
N ARG A 400 -11.74 13.97 21.40
CA ARG A 400 -12.17 12.68 21.98
C ARG A 400 -13.69 12.56 22.09
N SER A 401 -14.41 13.27 21.24
CA SER A 401 -15.88 13.26 21.18
C SER A 401 -16.37 12.21 20.19
N TYR A 402 -17.52 11.60 20.53
CA TYR A 402 -18.19 10.61 19.69
C TYR A 402 -19.67 10.52 20.08
N ASP A 403 -20.49 10.01 19.17
CA ASP A 403 -21.90 9.76 19.43
C ASP A 403 -22.08 8.45 20.21
N THR A 404 -22.47 8.57 21.48
CA THR A 404 -22.70 7.43 22.38
C THR A 404 -23.91 6.59 21.98
N GLU A 405 -24.89 7.17 21.27
CA GLU A 405 -26.09 6.47 20.84
C GLU A 405 -25.76 5.37 19.82
N ILE A 406 -24.79 5.60 18.92
CA ILE A 406 -24.33 4.62 17.93
C ILE A 406 -23.76 3.37 18.63
N ILE A 407 -23.00 3.55 19.71
CA ILE A 407 -22.48 2.43 20.53
C ILE A 407 -23.62 1.72 21.24
N ALA A 408 -24.55 2.46 21.85
CA ALA A 408 -25.70 1.88 22.54
C ALA A 408 -26.59 1.03 21.61
N GLN A 409 -26.68 1.41 20.32
CA GLN A 409 -27.39 0.68 19.27
C GLN A 409 -26.61 -0.52 18.71
N THR A 410 -25.36 -0.72 19.12
CA THR A 410 -24.56 -1.88 18.72
C THR A 410 -24.78 -3.02 19.71
N SER A 411 -25.10 -4.22 19.21
CA SER A 411 -25.40 -5.34 20.10
C SER A 411 -24.18 -5.73 20.96
N PRO A 412 -24.38 -6.22 22.20
CA PRO A 412 -23.28 -6.66 23.04
C PRO A 412 -22.40 -7.73 22.39
N GLU A 413 -23.00 -8.60 21.57
CA GLU A 413 -22.30 -9.65 20.83
C GLU A 413 -21.37 -9.07 19.75
N GLN A 414 -21.82 -8.04 19.02
CA GLN A 414 -20.99 -7.32 18.05
C GLN A 414 -19.82 -6.60 18.73
N LEU A 415 -20.07 -5.91 19.86
CA LEU A 415 -19.00 -5.23 20.60
C LEU A 415 -17.95 -6.21 21.13
N LEU A 416 -18.38 -7.38 21.60
CA LEU A 416 -17.46 -8.45 22.01
C LEU A 416 -16.64 -8.99 20.83
N GLN A 417 -17.27 -9.18 19.66
CA GLN A 417 -16.58 -9.62 18.45
C GLN A 417 -15.52 -8.60 18.01
N ILE A 418 -15.86 -7.31 17.99
CA ILE A 418 -14.92 -6.22 17.66
C ILE A 418 -13.72 -6.25 18.63
N LYS A 419 -13.99 -6.37 19.94
CA LYS A 419 -12.93 -6.44 20.95
C LYS A 419 -12.02 -7.65 20.76
N ASP A 420 -12.59 -8.82 20.47
CA ASP A 420 -11.82 -10.05 20.23
C ASP A 420 -10.98 -9.94 18.95
N ASP A 421 -11.55 -9.44 17.85
CA ASP A 421 -10.83 -9.23 16.58
C ASP A 421 -9.67 -8.26 16.74
N VAL A 422 -9.92 -7.06 17.26
CA VAL A 422 -8.86 -6.07 17.47
C VAL A 422 -7.80 -6.59 18.45
N GLY A 423 -8.22 -7.25 19.53
CA GLY A 423 -7.31 -7.83 20.50
C GLY A 423 -6.41 -8.91 19.90
N PHE A 424 -6.97 -9.80 19.07
CA PHE A 424 -6.22 -10.87 18.42
C PHE A 424 -5.16 -10.32 17.45
N TYR A 425 -5.54 -9.38 16.58
CA TYR A 425 -4.61 -8.77 15.63
C TYR A 425 -3.52 -7.97 16.32
N ARG A 426 -3.84 -7.26 17.43
CA ARG A 426 -2.82 -6.58 18.25
C ARG A 426 -1.84 -7.56 18.88
N ALA A 427 -2.31 -8.71 19.36
CA ALA A 427 -1.44 -9.77 19.87
C ALA A 427 -0.56 -10.37 18.76
N ALA A 428 -1.11 -10.55 17.55
CA ALA A 428 -0.34 -11.00 16.39
C ALA A 428 0.80 -10.03 16.06
N GLU A 429 0.54 -8.72 16.02
CA GLU A 429 1.60 -7.73 15.81
C GLU A 429 2.60 -7.65 16.95
N SER A 430 2.14 -7.80 18.19
CA SER A 430 3.05 -7.86 19.35
C SER A 430 4.00 -9.05 19.25
N ASN A 431 3.49 -10.23 18.90
CA ASN A 431 4.30 -11.43 18.70
C ASN A 431 5.28 -11.24 17.55
N ARG A 432 4.84 -10.68 16.41
CA ARG A 432 5.71 -10.37 15.26
C ARG A 432 6.86 -9.47 15.67
N ARG A 433 6.60 -8.39 16.42
CA ARG A 433 7.64 -7.47 16.91
C ARG A 433 8.64 -8.13 17.85
N GLN A 434 8.22 -9.18 18.57
CA GLN A 434 9.07 -9.95 19.48
C GLN A 434 9.73 -11.17 18.81
N GLY A 435 9.49 -11.42 17.52
CA GLY A 435 9.97 -12.62 16.84
C GLY A 435 9.33 -13.92 17.33
N LEU A 436 8.16 -13.84 17.97
CA LEU A 436 7.40 -14.99 18.46
C LEU A 436 6.42 -15.51 17.39
N PRO A 437 6.06 -16.81 17.42
CA PRO A 437 5.03 -17.35 16.54
C PRO A 437 3.70 -16.60 16.68
N LEU A 438 3.00 -16.39 15.57
CA LEU A 438 1.71 -15.73 15.58
C LEU A 438 0.68 -16.54 16.37
N PRO A 439 -0.19 -15.90 17.17
CA PRO A 439 -1.28 -16.58 17.86
C PRO A 439 -2.24 -17.17 16.83
N THR A 440 -2.94 -18.24 17.19
CA THR A 440 -3.96 -18.89 16.37
C THR A 440 -5.33 -18.76 17.01
N ARG A 441 -6.38 -18.73 16.18
CA ARG A 441 -7.77 -18.76 16.66
C ARG A 441 -8.66 -19.61 15.76
N PRO A 442 -9.77 -20.15 16.29
CA PRO A 442 -10.82 -20.72 15.46
C PRO A 442 -11.40 -19.65 14.54
N LEU A 443 -11.79 -20.04 13.32
CA LEU A 443 -12.45 -19.12 12.40
C LEU A 443 -13.72 -18.54 13.03
N THR A 444 -13.85 -17.22 12.94
CA THR A 444 -15.06 -16.50 13.34
C THR A 444 -16.23 -16.91 12.45
N SER A 445 -17.46 -16.71 12.91
CA SER A 445 -18.65 -16.97 12.07
C SER A 445 -18.63 -16.12 10.79
N LYS A 446 -18.09 -14.89 10.86
CA LYS A 446 -17.91 -14.00 9.72
C LYS A 446 -16.93 -14.60 8.70
N GLU A 447 -15.77 -15.04 9.15
CA GLU A 447 -14.74 -15.68 8.31
C GLU A 447 -15.28 -16.98 7.66
N LYS A 448 -15.95 -17.84 8.43
CA LYS A 448 -16.57 -19.07 7.90
C LYS A 448 -17.60 -18.78 6.81
N ASN A 449 -18.40 -17.73 6.98
CA ASN A 449 -19.41 -17.35 5.99
C ASN A 449 -18.77 -16.75 4.74
N ALA A 450 -17.70 -15.96 4.89
CA ALA A 450 -16.92 -15.43 3.78
C ALA A 450 -16.28 -16.57 2.96
N GLU A 451 -15.64 -17.54 3.62
CA GLU A 451 -15.06 -18.72 2.95
C GLU A 451 -16.14 -19.53 2.20
N LYS A 452 -17.31 -19.74 2.80
CA LYS A 452 -18.43 -20.41 2.13
C LYS A 452 -18.93 -19.65 0.91
N LEU A 453 -19.05 -18.33 1.01
CA LEU A 453 -19.50 -17.48 -0.10
C LEU A 453 -18.48 -17.50 -1.24
N GLU A 454 -17.19 -17.42 -0.92
CA GLU A 454 -16.12 -17.48 -1.90
C GLU A 454 -16.03 -18.84 -2.58
N ALA A 455 -16.14 -19.93 -1.82
CA ALA A 455 -16.24 -21.28 -2.37
C ALA A 455 -17.46 -21.43 -3.29
N ARG A 456 -18.56 -20.75 -3.00
CA ARG A 456 -19.74 -20.72 -3.90
C ARG A 456 -19.44 -19.95 -5.19
N LYS A 457 -18.85 -18.75 -5.10
CA LYS A 457 -18.44 -17.96 -6.28
C LYS A 457 -17.45 -18.73 -7.17
N GLN A 458 -16.49 -19.43 -6.59
CA GLN A 458 -15.56 -20.27 -7.34
C GLN A 458 -16.25 -21.43 -8.05
N LYS A 459 -17.24 -22.06 -7.41
CA LYS A 459 -18.06 -23.10 -8.06
C LYS A 459 -18.90 -22.54 -9.22
N GLU A 460 -19.43 -21.34 -9.07
CA GLU A 460 -20.21 -20.64 -10.11
C GLU A 460 -19.32 -20.24 -11.31
N LEU A 461 -18.12 -19.70 -11.07
CA LEU A 461 -17.13 -19.41 -12.12
C LEU A 461 -16.64 -20.66 -12.86
N GLY A 462 -16.68 -21.82 -12.19
CA GLY A 462 -16.36 -23.12 -12.78
C GLY A 462 -17.51 -23.77 -13.57
N GLN A 463 -18.71 -23.18 -13.59
CA GLN A 463 -19.86 -23.67 -14.38
C GLN A 463 -19.93 -22.95 -15.72
N LEU A 464 -19.84 -23.72 -16.82
CA LEU A 464 -20.05 -23.20 -18.17
C LEU A 464 -21.56 -23.09 -18.46
N PRO A 465 -22.09 -21.90 -18.81
CA PRO A 465 -23.51 -21.75 -19.13
C PRO A 465 -23.88 -22.59 -20.36
N GLY A 466 -24.79 -23.55 -20.20
CA GLY A 466 -25.39 -24.31 -21.29
C GLY A 466 -25.07 -25.81 -21.37
N LEU A 467 -24.11 -26.33 -20.60
CA LEU A 467 -23.64 -27.72 -20.74
C LEU A 467 -23.77 -28.63 -19.50
N ASN A 468 -24.27 -28.15 -18.35
CA ASN A 468 -24.29 -28.93 -17.09
C ASN A 468 -22.91 -29.51 -16.71
N GLU A 469 -21.82 -28.90 -17.18
CA GLU A 469 -20.44 -29.30 -16.87
C GLU A 469 -19.80 -28.31 -15.91
N TYR A 470 -19.04 -28.81 -14.93
CA TYR A 470 -18.23 -27.98 -14.05
C TYR A 470 -16.80 -28.52 -13.92
N ILE A 471 -15.86 -27.61 -13.71
CA ILE A 471 -14.42 -27.90 -13.54
C ILE A 471 -14.11 -28.01 -12.04
N GLU A 472 -13.74 -29.20 -11.59
CA GLU A 472 -13.24 -29.47 -10.23
C GLU A 472 -11.71 -29.39 -10.24
N VAL A 473 -11.12 -28.42 -9.53
CA VAL A 473 -9.67 -28.34 -9.33
C VAL A 473 -9.31 -29.13 -8.07
N LEU A 474 -8.58 -30.22 -8.23
CA LEU A 474 -8.17 -31.07 -7.12
C LEU A 474 -7.04 -30.42 -6.30
N PRO A 475 -6.80 -30.85 -5.05
CA PRO A 475 -5.74 -30.28 -4.19
C PRO A 475 -4.31 -30.35 -4.76
N ASN A 476 -4.10 -31.14 -5.82
CA ASN A 476 -2.84 -31.28 -6.55
C ASN A 476 -2.77 -30.39 -7.81
N GLY A 477 -3.71 -29.46 -8.00
CA GLY A 477 -3.77 -28.55 -9.14
C GLY A 477 -4.32 -29.16 -10.45
N LYS A 478 -4.66 -30.46 -10.47
CA LYS A 478 -5.24 -31.09 -11.68
C LYS A 478 -6.71 -30.70 -11.84
N LYS A 479 -7.09 -30.27 -13.05
CA LYS A 479 -8.48 -29.94 -13.43
C LYS A 479 -9.21 -31.20 -13.88
N LYS A 480 -10.40 -31.46 -13.34
CA LYS A 480 -11.28 -32.57 -13.71
C LYS A 480 -12.64 -32.05 -14.15
N TYR A 481 -13.09 -32.44 -15.35
CA TYR A 481 -14.40 -32.10 -15.87
C TYR A 481 -15.46 -33.07 -15.33
N ARG A 482 -16.57 -32.55 -14.80
CA ARG A 482 -17.71 -33.36 -14.35
C ARG A 482 -19.02 -32.85 -14.91
N ILE A 483 -19.88 -33.79 -15.30
CA ILE A 483 -21.22 -33.52 -15.83
C ILE A 483 -22.24 -33.75 -14.70
N SER A 484 -23.06 -32.76 -14.38
CA SER A 484 -24.18 -32.92 -13.44
C SER A 484 -25.35 -33.59 -14.17
N ARG A 485 -25.75 -34.78 -13.72
CA ARG A 485 -27.00 -35.42 -14.18
C ARG A 485 -28.17 -34.65 -13.56
N ALA A 486 -28.89 -33.87 -14.37
CA ALA A 486 -30.14 -33.28 -13.93
C ALA A 486 -31.11 -34.40 -13.51
N VAL A 487 -31.57 -34.36 -12.25
CA VAL A 487 -32.65 -35.22 -11.77
C VAL A 487 -33.92 -34.76 -12.50
N ARG A 488 -34.41 -35.56 -13.45
CA ARG A 488 -35.72 -35.33 -14.07
C ARG A 488 -36.78 -35.44 -12.97
N ALA A 489 -37.48 -34.35 -12.70
CA ALA A 489 -38.73 -34.38 -11.95
C ALA A 489 -39.72 -35.28 -12.70
N SER A 490 -40.04 -36.43 -12.11
CA SER A 490 -41.10 -37.32 -12.58
C SER A 490 -42.44 -36.67 -12.24
N TYR A 491 -43.06 -35.99 -13.20
CA TYR A 491 -44.49 -35.71 -13.16
C TYR A 491 -45.22 -37.03 -13.43
N GLY A 492 -45.80 -37.61 -12.39
CA GLY A 492 -46.77 -38.69 -12.52
C GLY A 492 -48.13 -38.12 -12.91
N HIS A 493 -48.66 -38.57 -14.05
CA HIS A 493 -50.06 -38.41 -14.40
C HIS A 493 -50.89 -39.46 -13.67
N SER A 494 -51.88 -38.99 -12.92
CA SER A 494 -53.17 -39.65 -12.70
C SER A 494 -54.22 -38.57 -12.52
#